data_AF-A0A7C7L7U2-F1
#
_entry.id   AF-A0A7C7L7U2-F1
#
_cell.length_a   1.000
_cell.length_b   1.000
_cell.length_c   1.000
_cell.angle_alpha   90.00
_cell.angle_beta   90.00
_cell.angle_gamma   90.00
#
_symmetry.space_group_name_H-M   'P 1'
#
loop_
_entity.id
_entity.type
_entity.pdbx_description
1 polymer ?
#
loop_
_entity_poly.entity_id
_entity_poly.type
_entity_poly.pdbx_seq_one_letter_code
_entity_poly.pdbx_strand_id
1 'polypeptide(L)' 'MTPRERLIEALEGRKPDGIVPHLELEFQLCDDVFGQVALRAEHLEGVSGSRRKDMLKRNAELWVKVARMF' A
#
# COMPACT_ATOMS: atom_id res chain seq x y z
N MET A 1 14.86 -3.93 3.80
CA MET A 1 14.28 -2.79 4.53
C MET A 1 12.84 -2.55 4.09
N THR A 2 11.97 -2.07 4.98
CA THR A 2 10.60 -1.65 4.63
C THR A 2 10.65 -0.44 3.67
N PRO A 3 9.57 -0.15 2.92
CA PRO A 3 9.55 1.04 2.09
C PRO A 3 9.76 2.35 2.85
N ARG A 4 9.24 2.43 4.10
CA ARG A 4 9.46 3.57 4.99
C ARG A 4 10.93 3.71 5.37
N GLU A 5 11.58 2.61 5.77
CA GLU A 5 13.00 2.60 6.11
C GLU A 5 13.86 3.04 4.92
N ARG A 6 13.56 2.57 3.71
CA ARG A 6 14.26 2.99 2.48
C ARG A 6 14.10 4.47 2.20
N LEU A 7 12.89 5.03 2.40
CA LEU A 7 12.65 6.46 2.23
C LEU A 7 13.43 7.28 3.25
N ILE A 8 13.42 6.87 4.53
CA ILE A 8 14.18 7.54 5.59
C ILE A 8 15.67 7.53 5.26
N GLU A 9 16.24 6.38 4.89
CA GLU A 9 17.66 6.32 4.53
C GLU A 9 18.04 7.20 3.35
N ALA A 10 17.20 7.23 2.31
CA ALA A 10 17.43 8.09 1.15
C ALA A 10 17.40 9.57 1.53
N LEU A 11 16.43 9.98 2.36
CA LEU A 11 16.29 11.37 2.83
C LEU A 11 17.43 11.77 3.80
N GLU A 12 17.99 10.83 4.53
CA GLU A 12 19.15 11.02 5.41
C GLU A 12 20.50 10.87 4.69
N GLY A 13 20.49 10.75 3.35
CA GLY A 13 21.70 10.71 2.52
C GLY A 13 22.48 9.39 2.57
N ARG A 14 21.87 8.31 3.08
CA ARG A 14 22.42 6.96 3.07
C ARG A 14 22.02 6.20 1.80
N LYS A 15 22.66 5.04 1.57
CA LYS A 15 22.36 4.17 0.43
C LYS A 15 21.35 3.08 0.83
N PRO A 16 20.06 3.20 0.44
CA PRO A 16 19.07 2.16 0.69
C PRO A 16 19.39 0.86 -0.08
N ASP A 17 18.89 -0.26 0.44
CA ASP A 17 19.09 -1.62 -0.11
C ASP A 17 18.29 -1.91 -1.39
N GLY A 18 17.49 -0.95 -1.87
CA GLY A 18 16.64 -1.11 -3.03
C GLY A 18 15.97 0.19 -3.48
N ILE A 19 14.95 0.05 -4.33
CA ILE A 19 14.21 1.19 -4.88
C ILE A 19 13.49 1.94 -3.76
N VAL A 20 13.69 3.25 -3.72
CA VAL A 20 13.01 4.18 -2.81
C VAL A 20 11.62 4.47 -3.37
N PRO A 21 10.54 4.39 -2.57
CA PRO A 21 9.21 4.77 -3.03
C PRO A 21 9.22 6.23 -3.45
N HIS A 22 8.80 6.50 -4.69
CA HIS A 22 8.81 7.86 -5.25
C HIS A 22 7.66 8.72 -4.73
N LEU A 23 6.47 8.12 -4.49
CA LEU A 23 5.27 8.76 -3.96
C LEU A 23 4.38 7.71 -3.24
N GLU A 24 3.38 8.19 -2.51
CA GLU A 24 2.28 7.40 -1.90
C GLU A 24 2.74 6.35 -0.85
N LEU A 25 3.60 6.76 0.07
CA LEU A 25 4.08 5.87 1.14
C LEU A 25 2.91 5.37 2.02
N GLU A 26 1.87 6.18 2.21
CA GLU A 26 0.65 5.83 2.92
C GLU A 26 -0.02 4.56 2.37
N PHE A 27 0.02 4.34 1.05
CA PHE A 27 -0.54 3.14 0.42
C PHE A 27 0.33 1.90 0.62
N GLN A 28 1.62 2.10 0.86
CA GLN A 28 2.57 1.03 1.16
C GLN A 28 2.57 0.65 2.65
N LEU A 29 2.08 1.55 3.49
CA LEU A 29 1.97 1.39 4.94
C LEU A 29 0.60 0.89 5.39
N CYS A 30 -0.34 0.63 4.47
CA CYS A 30 -1.68 0.16 4.83
C CYS A 30 -1.66 -1.12 5.67
N ASP A 31 -0.70 -2.02 5.45
CA ASP A 31 -0.57 -3.23 6.26
C ASP A 31 -0.10 -2.91 7.68
N ASP A 32 0.95 -2.09 7.81
CA ASP A 32 1.48 -1.66 9.10
C ASP A 32 0.46 -0.87 9.94
N VAL A 33 -0.41 -0.08 9.29
CA VAL A 33 -1.32 0.86 9.95
C VAL A 33 -2.71 0.28 10.16
N PHE A 34 -3.22 -0.48 9.18
CA PHE A 34 -4.60 -0.98 9.18
C PHE A 34 -4.69 -2.51 9.18
N GLY A 35 -3.58 -3.24 9.05
CA GLY A 35 -3.57 -4.70 8.86
C GLY A 35 -4.22 -5.12 7.53
N GLN A 36 -4.20 -4.24 6.53
CA GLN A 36 -4.86 -4.44 5.24
C GLN A 36 -3.92 -4.07 4.10
N VAL A 37 -3.74 -4.97 3.14
CA VAL A 37 -2.95 -4.70 1.94
C VAL A 37 -3.81 -3.98 0.90
N ALA A 38 -3.28 -2.90 0.32
CA ALA A 38 -3.90 -2.21 -0.80
C ALA A 38 -4.07 -3.14 -2.01
N LEU A 39 -5.27 -3.19 -2.58
CA LEU A 39 -5.56 -4.03 -3.73
C LEU A 39 -4.88 -3.49 -4.99
N ARG A 40 -4.13 -4.34 -5.69
CA ARG A 40 -3.49 -4.07 -6.98
C ARG A 40 -4.20 -4.84 -8.10
N ALA A 41 -3.94 -4.45 -9.35
CA ALA A 41 -4.53 -5.10 -10.52
C ALA A 41 -4.22 -6.61 -10.58
N GLU A 42 -2.97 -7.00 -10.27
CA GLU A 42 -2.53 -8.41 -10.21
C GLU A 42 -3.33 -9.25 -9.20
N HIS A 43 -3.79 -8.68 -8.09
CA HIS A 43 -4.61 -9.38 -7.09
C HIS A 43 -6.02 -9.72 -7.61
N LEU A 44 -6.43 -9.10 -8.72
CA LEU A 44 -7.73 -9.29 -9.35
C LEU A 44 -7.67 -10.24 -10.56
N GLU A 45 -6.50 -10.73 -10.93
CA GLU A 45 -6.34 -11.69 -12.02
C GLU A 45 -7.07 -13.00 -11.69
N GLY A 46 -7.88 -13.49 -12.64
CA GLY A 46 -8.69 -14.70 -12.44
C GLY A 46 -9.84 -14.58 -11.42
N VAL A 47 -9.98 -13.46 -10.71
CA VAL A 47 -11.07 -13.24 -9.73
C VAL A 47 -12.27 -12.57 -10.39
N SER A 48 -13.43 -13.21 -10.31
CA SER A 48 -14.68 -12.73 -10.91
C SER A 48 -15.86 -12.76 -9.93
N GLY A 49 -17.03 -12.29 -10.40
CA GLY A 49 -18.29 -12.39 -9.67
C GLY A 49 -18.34 -11.66 -8.32
N SER A 50 -19.03 -12.26 -7.35
CA SER A 50 -19.23 -11.70 -6.01
C SER A 50 -17.92 -11.49 -5.25
N ARG A 51 -16.95 -12.39 -5.42
CA ARG A 51 -15.62 -12.28 -4.79
C ARG A 51 -14.87 -11.04 -5.26
N ARG A 52 -14.89 -10.76 -6.57
CA ARG A 52 -14.28 -9.54 -7.12
C ARG A 52 -14.93 -8.28 -6.53
N LYS A 53 -16.26 -8.26 -6.42
CA LYS A 53 -17.02 -7.15 -5.84
C LYS A 53 -16.68 -6.92 -4.36
N ASP A 54 -16.58 -7.98 -3.57
CA ASP A 54 -16.19 -7.89 -2.15
C ASP A 54 -14.76 -7.34 -1.99
N MET A 55 -13.81 -7.82 -2.78
CA MET A 55 -12.43 -7.33 -2.77
C MET A 55 -12.35 -5.84 -3.12
N LEU A 56 -13.08 -5.41 -4.15
CA LEU A 56 -13.16 -4.00 -4.54
C LEU A 56 -13.80 -3.13 -3.45
N LYS A 57 -14.87 -3.61 -2.80
CA LYS A 57 -15.54 -2.90 -1.70
C LYS A 57 -14.59 -2.68 -0.52
N ARG A 58 -13.92 -3.74 -0.05
CA ARG A 58 -12.96 -3.65 1.07
C ARG A 58 -11.80 -2.70 0.74
N ASN A 59 -11.34 -2.70 -0.51
CA ASN A 59 -10.30 -1.78 -0.96
C ASN A 59 -10.78 -0.31 -0.93
N ALA A 60 -12.01 -0.05 -1.38
CA ALA A 60 -12.59 1.29 -1.29
C ALA A 60 -12.72 1.77 0.17
N GLU A 61 -13.12 0.88 1.08
CA GLU A 61 -13.17 1.18 2.52
C GLU A 61 -11.78 1.48 3.10
N LEU A 62 -10.75 0.74 2.68
CA LEU A 62 -9.36 1.02 3.05
C LEU A 62 -8.91 2.41 2.58
N TRP A 63 -9.26 2.84 1.37
CA TRP A 63 -8.92 4.17 0.88
C TRP A 63 -9.56 5.30 1.69
N VAL A 64 -10.79 5.11 2.16
CA VAL A 64 -11.42 6.07 3.07
C VAL A 64 -10.66 6.16 4.39
N LYS A 65 -10.12 5.04 4.91
CA LYS A 65 -9.27 5.07 6.11
C LYS A 65 -7.96 5.80 5.87
N VAL A 66 -7.29 5.53 4.75
CA VAL A 66 -6.04 6.21 4.38
C VAL A 66 -6.25 7.72 4.32
N ALA A 67 -7.25 8.19 3.56
CA ALA A 67 -7.54 9.61 3.38
C ALA A 67 -7.98 10.34 4.66
N ARG A 68 -8.33 9.61 5.72
CA ARG A 68 -8.66 10.19 7.03
C ARG A 68 -7.47 10.23 7.99
N MET A 69 -6.46 9.40 7.76
CA MET A 69 -5.32 9.24 8.65
C MET A 69 -4.10 10.06 8.19
N PHE A 70 -3.90 10.14 6.88
CA PHE A 70 -2.79 10.84 6.23
C PHE A 70 -3.30 12.04 5.44
#